data_AF-A0A6A5W9E7-F1
#
_entry.id   AF-A0A6A5W9E7-F1
#
_cell.length_a   1.000
_cell.length_b   1.000
_cell.length_c   1.000
_cell.angle_alpha   90.00
_cell.angle_beta   90.00
_cell.angle_gamma   90.00
#
_symmetry.space_group_name_H-M   'P 1'
#
loop_
_entity.id
_entity.type
_entity.pdbx_description
1 polymer ?
#
loop_
_entity_poly.entity_id
_entity_poly.type
_entity_poly.pdbx_seq_one_letter_code
_entity_poly.pdbx_strand_id
1 'polypeptide(L)'
;MATAQVTPNDAGSKNVGAGNGAQFITGGCVSDADCSSACCAEVATLGQGVCSAEAASLQNGKLGCGFQDPNAAQTIAAAQQQVAEQGFKRVVRKAE
;
A
#
# COMPACT_ATOMS: atom_id res chain seq x y z
N MET A 1 -4.31 24.25 -0.44
CA MET A 1 -3.29 23.81 0.52
C MET A 1 -3.08 22.33 0.29
N ALA A 2 -1.89 21.89 -0.10
CA ALA A 2 -1.60 20.46 -0.25
C ALA A 2 -1.42 19.87 1.15
N THR A 3 -2.40 19.11 1.61
CA THR A 3 -2.23 18.27 2.79
C THR A 3 -1.16 17.22 2.45
N ALA A 4 -0.16 17.02 3.30
CA ALA A 4 0.81 15.95 3.14
C ALA A 4 0.07 14.62 3.40
N GLN A 5 -0.52 14.05 2.35
CA GLN A 5 -1.32 12.83 2.47
C GLN A 5 -0.46 11.62 2.18
N VAL A 6 -0.75 10.55 2.92
CA VAL A 6 -0.09 9.28 2.70
C VAL A 6 -0.65 8.64 1.42
N THR A 7 0.23 8.37 0.48
CA THR A 7 -0.06 7.54 -0.70
C THR A 7 0.59 6.18 -0.49
N PRO A 8 -0.03 5.07 -0.93
CA PRO A 8 0.62 3.77 -0.95
C PRO A 8 2.00 3.82 -1.59
N ASN A 9 2.99 3.20 -0.95
CA ASN A 9 4.34 3.06 -1.49
C ASN A 9 4.36 1.91 -2.49
N ASP A 10 4.77 2.23 -3.72
CA ASP A 10 4.74 1.28 -4.83
C ASP A 10 5.74 0.11 -4.66
N ALA A 11 6.79 0.22 -3.83
CA ALA A 11 7.76 -0.88 -3.64
C ALA A 11 7.12 -2.18 -3.11
N GLY A 12 5.97 -2.05 -2.43
CA GLY A 12 5.16 -3.16 -1.93
C GLY A 12 4.10 -3.66 -2.91
N SER A 13 3.95 -3.10 -4.11
CA SER A 13 2.81 -3.38 -4.99
C SER A 13 2.62 -4.87 -5.30
N LYS A 14 3.70 -5.64 -5.36
CA LYS A 14 3.67 -7.10 -5.60
C LYS A 14 2.98 -7.93 -4.50
N ASN A 15 2.84 -7.41 -3.28
CA ASN A 15 2.16 -8.14 -2.20
C ASN A 15 0.81 -7.52 -1.78
N VAL A 16 0.27 -6.58 -2.56
CA VAL A 16 -1.10 -6.08 -2.38
C VAL A 16 -2.08 -7.22 -2.67
N GLY A 17 -2.98 -7.53 -1.72
CA GLY A 17 -3.95 -8.62 -1.84
C GLY A 17 -3.39 -10.02 -1.64
N ALA A 18 -2.14 -10.16 -1.18
CA ALA A 18 -1.54 -11.46 -0.90
C ALA A 18 -2.07 -12.11 0.40
N GLY A 19 -2.65 -11.32 1.31
CA GLY A 19 -3.26 -11.81 2.55
C GLY A 19 -2.32 -12.56 3.49
N ASN A 20 -1.02 -12.33 3.37
CA ASN A 20 0.03 -13.07 4.08
C ASN A 20 0.91 -12.17 4.97
N GLY A 21 0.47 -10.94 5.25
CA GLY A 21 1.20 -9.98 6.08
C GLY A 21 2.51 -9.46 5.48
N ALA A 22 2.74 -9.62 4.17
CA ALA A 22 4.00 -9.23 3.53
C ALA A 22 4.12 -7.72 3.23
N GLN A 23 3.05 -6.94 3.41
CA GLN A 23 3.09 -5.49 3.22
C GLN A 23 3.65 -4.79 4.46
N PHE A 24 4.61 -3.89 4.23
CA PHE A 24 5.17 -3.03 5.26
C PHE A 24 4.32 -1.77 5.46
N ILE A 25 4.57 -1.04 6.54
CA ILE A 25 3.99 0.29 6.77
C ILE A 25 4.19 1.17 5.54
N THR A 26 3.15 1.92 5.17
CA THR A 26 3.00 2.69 3.92
C THR A 26 2.76 1.88 2.64
N GLY A 27 2.87 0.55 2.65
CA GLY A 27 2.47 -0.28 1.51
C GLY A 27 0.96 -0.25 1.27
N GLY A 28 0.53 -0.41 0.02
CA GLY A 28 -0.89 -0.55 -0.30
C GLY A 28 -1.49 -1.84 0.28
N CYS A 29 -2.78 -1.83 0.60
CA CYS A 29 -3.50 -2.99 1.11
C CYS A 29 -4.97 -2.95 0.70
N VAL A 30 -5.58 -4.12 0.56
CA VAL A 30 -7.03 -4.29 0.37
C VAL A 30 -7.71 -4.85 1.63
N SER A 31 -6.91 -5.31 2.60
CA SER A 31 -7.36 -5.82 3.90
C SER A 31 -6.24 -5.78 4.94
N ASP A 32 -6.60 -5.89 6.23
CA ASP A 32 -5.62 -6.02 7.32
C ASP A 32 -4.66 -7.20 7.13
N ALA A 33 -5.12 -8.28 6.48
CA ALA A 33 -4.34 -9.48 6.23
C ALA A 33 -3.14 -9.25 5.30
N ASP A 34 -3.13 -8.17 4.51
CA ASP A 34 -1.98 -7.83 3.68
C ASP A 34 -0.83 -7.26 4.51
N CYS A 35 -1.13 -6.60 5.64
CA CYS A 35 -0.19 -5.80 6.40
C CYS A 35 0.51 -6.60 7.50
N SER A 36 1.84 -6.50 7.58
CA SER A 36 2.60 -7.06 8.72
C SER A 36 2.16 -6.48 10.06
N SER A 37 1.64 -5.25 10.06
CA SER A 37 1.09 -4.58 11.24
C SER A 37 -0.35 -4.95 11.58
N ALA A 38 -0.99 -5.83 10.79
CA ALA A 38 -2.40 -6.18 10.88
C ALA A 38 -3.36 -4.97 10.85
N CYS A 39 -2.92 -3.86 10.24
CA CYS A 39 -3.70 -2.63 10.16
C CYS A 39 -3.59 -2.02 8.76
N CYS A 40 -4.64 -2.20 7.98
CA CYS A 40 -4.90 -1.53 6.72
C CYS A 40 -5.81 -0.33 6.99
N ALA A 41 -5.27 0.87 6.78
CA ALA A 41 -5.98 2.10 7.07
C ALA A 41 -6.44 2.81 5.80
N GLU A 42 -7.72 3.16 5.72
CA GLU A 42 -8.27 3.90 4.58
C GLU A 42 -7.75 5.34 4.58
N VAL A 43 -7.29 5.82 3.42
CA VAL A 43 -6.96 7.23 3.20
C VAL A 43 -8.20 7.95 2.66
N ALA A 44 -8.76 8.87 3.46
CA ALA A 44 -10.06 9.50 3.19
C ALA A 44 -10.19 10.17 1.81
N THR A 45 -9.08 10.61 1.23
CA THR A 45 -9.05 11.31 -0.06
C THR A 45 -8.80 10.42 -1.26
N LEU A 46 -8.21 9.24 -1.04
CA LEU A 46 -7.93 8.27 -2.10
C LEU A 46 -8.98 7.15 -2.13
N GLY A 47 -9.68 6.91 -1.01
CA GLY A 47 -10.55 5.74 -0.83
C GLY A 47 -9.79 4.42 -0.91
N GLN A 48 -8.47 4.45 -0.67
CA GLN A 48 -7.58 3.30 -0.79
C GLN A 48 -6.94 2.97 0.56
N GLY A 49 -6.62 1.71 0.75
CA GLY A 49 -5.97 1.20 1.95
C GLY A 49 -4.46 1.37 1.92
N VAL A 50 -3.91 1.77 3.05
CA VAL A 50 -2.46 1.80 3.29
C VAL A 50 -2.13 1.17 4.64
N CYS A 51 -1.14 0.28 4.65
CA CYS A 51 -0.66 -0.34 5.88
C CYS A 51 -0.15 0.73 6.84
N SER A 52 -0.67 0.73 8.06
CA SER A 52 -0.32 1.69 9.10
C SER A 52 0.02 0.96 10.40
N ALA A 53 0.79 1.61 11.27
CA ALA A 53 0.85 1.18 12.66
C ALA A 53 -0.48 1.56 13.34
N GLU A 54 -0.94 0.77 14.30
CA GLU A 54 -2.20 1.03 15.02
C GLU A 54 -2.22 2.44 15.62
N ALA A 55 -1.11 2.87 16.24
CA ALA A 55 -0.96 4.19 16.83
C ALA A 55 -1.04 5.35 15.81
N ALA A 56 -0.82 5.07 14.53
CA ALA A 56 -0.85 6.05 13.44
C ALA A 56 -2.07 5.89 12.52
N SER A 57 -3.02 5.01 12.86
CA SER A 57 -4.17 4.66 12.00
C SER A 57 -5.15 5.80 11.74
N LEU A 58 -5.13 6.86 12.55
CA LEU A 58 -5.97 8.06 12.40
C LEU A 58 -5.19 9.32 12.00
N GLN A 59 -3.88 9.18 11.75
CA GLN A 59 -3.01 10.30 11.41
C GLN A 59 -2.93 10.50 9.90
N ASN A 60 -2.54 11.70 9.45
CA ASN A 60 -2.31 12.04 8.04
C ASN A 60 -3.50 11.74 7.09
N GLY A 61 -4.72 11.93 7.59
CA GLY A 61 -5.95 11.73 6.80
C GLY A 61 -6.40 10.29 6.64
N LYS A 62 -5.91 9.39 7.51
CA LYS A 62 -6.39 8.01 7.61
C LYS A 62 -7.65 7.92 8.48
N LEU A 63 -8.48 6.90 8.25
CA LEU A 63 -9.76 6.70 8.93
C LEU A 63 -9.79 5.55 9.96
N GLY A 64 -8.63 4.95 10.26
CA GLY A 64 -8.52 3.81 11.18
C GLY A 64 -8.20 2.50 10.46
N CYS A 65 -7.79 1.48 11.24
CA CYS A 65 -7.55 0.11 10.75
C CYS A 65 -8.87 -0.61 10.41
N GLY A 66 -8.80 -1.76 9.73
CA GLY A 66 -10.00 -2.53 9.37
C GLY A 66 -10.59 -2.13 8.01
N PHE A 67 -9.84 -1.43 7.17
CA PHE A 67 -10.27 -1.15 5.81
C PHE A 67 -10.40 -2.45 5.03
N GLN A 68 -11.56 -2.65 4.41
CA GLN A 68 -11.85 -3.75 3.50
C GLN A 68 -12.22 -3.12 2.16
N ASP A 69 -11.34 -3.26 1.16
CA ASP A 69 -11.53 -2.60 -0.12
C ASP A 69 -12.73 -3.20 -0.88
N PRO A 70 -13.81 -2.43 -1.14
CA PRO A 70 -14.95 -2.92 -1.92
C PRO A 70 -14.57 -3.23 -3.37
N ASN A 71 -13.46 -2.69 -3.85
CA ASN A 71 -12.93 -2.81 -5.21
C ASN A 71 -11.60 -3.60 -5.23
N ALA A 72 -11.37 -4.48 -4.25
CA ALA A 72 -10.09 -5.19 -4.06
C ALA A 72 -9.49 -5.78 -5.34
N ALA A 73 -10.31 -6.40 -6.21
CA ALA A 73 -9.84 -6.97 -7.47
C ALA A 73 -9.20 -5.92 -8.41
N GLN A 74 -9.77 -4.72 -8.48
CA GLN A 74 -9.27 -3.62 -9.29
C GLN A 74 -7.98 -3.04 -8.70
N THR A 75 -7.93 -2.89 -7.38
CA THR A 75 -6.73 -2.42 -6.67
C THR A 75 -5.56 -3.39 -6.83
N ILE A 76 -5.81 -4.71 -6.73
CA ILE A 76 -4.79 -5.74 -6.97
C ILE A 76 -4.30 -5.69 -8.43
N ALA A 77 -5.21 -5.55 -9.40
CA ALA A 77 -4.83 -5.43 -10.81
C ALA A 77 -3.96 -4.18 -11.05
N ALA A 78 -4.32 -3.03 -10.47
CA ALA A 78 -3.52 -1.81 -10.54
C ALA A 78 -2.13 -1.99 -9.91
N ALA A 79 -2.04 -2.68 -8.77
CA ALA A 79 -0.77 -3.00 -8.13
C ALA A 79 0.09 -3.94 -9.00
N GLN A 80 -0.51 -4.88 -9.72
CA GLN A 80 0.22 -5.72 -10.69
C GLN A 80 0.74 -4.91 -11.88
N GLN A 81 -0.02 -3.94 -12.38
CA GLN A 81 0.46 -3.01 -13.42
C GLN A 81 1.65 -2.20 -12.90
N GLN A 82 1.56 -1.67 -11.68
CA GLN A 82 2.66 -0.95 -11.02
C GLN A 82 3.94 -1.82 -10.95
N VAL A 83 3.83 -3.11 -10.64
CA VAL A 83 4.98 -4.03 -10.65
C VAL A 83 5.58 -4.18 -12.05
N ALA A 84 4.75 -4.24 -13.09
CA ALA A 84 5.22 -4.31 -14.48
C ALA A 84 5.94 -3.01 -14.90
N GLU A 85 5.41 -1.85 -14.51
CA GLU A 85 5.99 -0.53 -14.78
C GLU A 85 7.30 -0.30 -14.03
N GLN A 86 7.37 -0.76 -12.78
CA GLN A 86 8.59 -0.77 -11.96
C GLN A 86 9.68 -1.67 -12.51
N GLY A 87 9.36 -2.49 -13.52
CA GLY A 87 10.19 -3.47 -14.18
C GLY A 87 11.66 -3.21 -13.92
N PHE A 88 12.23 -4.01 -13.00
CA PHE A 88 13.62 -3.93 -12.54
C PHE A 88 14.55 -3.99 -13.76
N LYS A 89 14.74 -2.86 -14.44
CA LYS A 89 15.86 -2.65 -15.35
C LYS A 89 17.06 -2.68 -14.43
N ARG A 90 17.64 -3.86 -14.29
CA ARG A 90 18.89 -4.11 -13.60
C ARG A 90 19.95 -3.28 -14.32
N VAL A 91 20.08 -2.02 -13.95
CA VAL A 91 21.20 -1.17 -14.33
C VAL A 91 22.39 -1.73 -13.58
N VAL A 92 23.10 -2.64 -14.23
CA VAL A 92 24.42 -3.06 -13.80
C VAL A 92 25.28 -1.81 -13.93
N ARG A 93 25.48 -1.09 -12.82
CA ARG A 93 26.50 -0.04 -12.79
C ARG A 93 27.82 -0.74 -13.10
N LYS A 94 28.42 -0.44 -14.25
CA LYS A 94 29.83 -0.78 -14.47
C LYS A 94 30.61 -0.09 -13.34
N ALA A 95 31.34 -0.88 -12.55
CA ALA A 95 32.31 -0.35 -11.63
C ALA A 95 33.39 0.35 -12.46
N GLU A 96 33.56 1.64 -12.23
CA GLU A 96 34.70 2.44 -12.68
C GLU A 96 35.65 2.63 -11.48
#